data_AF-D7FZD8-F1
#
_entry.id   AF-D7FZD8-F1
#
_cell.length_a   1.000
_cell.length_b   1.000
_cell.length_c   1.000
_cell.angle_alpha   90.00
_cell.angle_beta   90.00
_cell.angle_gamma   90.00
#
_symmetry.space_group_name_H-M   'P 1'
#
loop_
_entity.id
_entity.type
_entity.pdbx_description
1 polymer ?
#
loop_
_entity_poly.entity_id
_entity_poly.type
_entity_poly.pdbx_seq_one_letter_code
_entity_poly.pdbx_strand_id
1 'polypeptide(L)'
;MADVYFNSFGFFWNDKDSVVPNACLSRQLGNIFNRSVPLDIESFEKVVVLTQGYGDSYYHFVVESLSRLPVVLDVLKENPDIQVAVPRRRDSSKEYIYQFLELLGVARERVRFVRKVHAGLAIIPSSTVCFRANAAPITMLRHALLQVQEALKLNFPEFRVVEFSGAGSIRSQLKIFATASVIVGPHGAGLANMIASPLRTPVLEIAPTNCPSCFLTLAVKHLADGGTTALFVFFSTPRAQLQHIYARHPGGNQWNDTCSFFYEPPVDEVVDLVRNLLVAKRQADAAAPP
;
A
#
# COMPACT_ATOMS: atom_id res chain seq x y z
N MET A 1 32.05 -10.24 17.33
CA MET A 1 31.44 -9.35 16.32
C MET A 1 31.68 -7.92 16.76
N ALA A 2 31.89 -6.99 15.84
CA ALA A 2 32.00 -5.58 16.20
C ALA A 2 30.59 -5.02 16.43
N ASP A 3 30.41 -4.27 17.52
CA ASP A 3 29.16 -3.58 17.83
C ASP A 3 28.80 -2.60 16.72
N VAL A 4 27.54 -2.59 16.29
CA VAL A 4 27.06 -1.69 15.23
C VAL A 4 26.05 -0.72 15.82
N TYR A 5 26.30 0.56 15.59
CA TYR A 5 25.39 1.63 15.96
C TYR A 5 24.69 2.16 14.72
N PHE A 6 23.42 2.51 14.84
CA PHE A 6 22.70 3.17 13.77
C PHE A 6 21.65 4.15 14.28
N ASN A 7 21.15 5.01 13.38
CA ASN A 7 20.16 6.02 13.74
C ASN A 7 18.93 6.01 12.82
N SER A 8 17.95 6.88 13.13
CA SER A 8 16.71 7.03 12.36
C SER A 8 16.91 7.50 10.92
N PHE A 9 18.10 8.00 10.56
CA PHE A 9 18.46 8.41 9.21
C PHE A 9 19.11 7.29 8.39
N GLY A 10 19.35 6.13 9.01
CA GLY A 10 20.05 5.01 8.38
C GLY A 10 21.56 5.19 8.37
N PHE A 11 22.15 6.09 9.15
CA PHE A 11 23.62 6.11 9.29
C PHE A 11 24.06 4.98 10.20
N PHE A 12 25.13 4.28 9.82
CA PHE A 12 25.70 3.17 10.56
C PHE A 12 27.16 3.45 10.91
N TRP A 13 27.61 3.03 12.07
CA TRP A 13 29.01 3.18 12.47
C TRP A 13 29.39 2.15 13.53
N ASN A 14 30.69 1.90 13.64
CA ASN A 14 31.30 1.21 14.77
C ASN A 14 32.53 2.02 15.23
N ASP A 15 33.42 1.37 15.97
CA ASP A 15 34.69 1.93 16.45
C ASP A 15 35.67 2.30 15.33
N LYS A 16 35.57 1.67 14.16
CA LYS A 16 36.54 1.78 13.05
C LYS A 16 36.00 2.54 11.84
N ASP A 17 34.74 2.27 11.50
CA ASP A 17 34.13 2.61 10.22
C ASP A 17 32.80 3.33 10.42
N SER A 18 32.42 4.09 9.40
CA SER A 18 31.07 4.66 9.29
C SER A 18 30.57 4.51 7.87
N VAL A 19 29.33 4.04 7.73
CA VAL A 19 28.63 3.92 6.46
C VAL A 19 27.50 4.93 6.43
N VAL A 20 27.58 5.85 5.48
CA VAL A 20 26.51 6.78 5.14
C VAL A 20 25.81 6.23 3.90
N PRO A 21 24.67 5.52 4.01
CA PRO A 21 23.97 5.03 2.85
C PRO A 21 23.53 6.19 1.97
N ASN A 22 23.40 5.91 0.69
CA ASN A 22 22.91 6.86 -0.31
C ASN A 22 21.38 7.01 -0.20
N ALA A 23 20.89 7.46 0.95
CA ALA A 23 19.47 7.64 1.28
C ALA A 23 19.10 9.14 1.35
N CYS A 24 17.82 9.45 1.57
CA CYS A 24 17.39 10.83 1.77
C CYS A 24 18.17 11.53 2.90
N LEU A 25 18.55 12.79 2.66
CA LEU A 25 19.32 13.65 3.58
C LEU A 25 20.76 13.20 3.88
N SER A 26 21.25 12.10 3.29
CA SER A 26 22.61 11.60 3.51
C SER A 26 23.70 12.64 3.20
N ARG A 27 23.60 13.30 2.04
CA ARG A 27 24.56 14.35 1.62
C ARG A 27 24.51 15.60 2.48
N GLN A 28 23.36 15.93 3.05
CA GLN A 28 23.18 17.14 3.85
C GLN A 28 23.62 16.93 5.30
N LEU A 29 23.40 15.74 5.85
CA LEU A 29 23.62 15.44 7.27
C LEU A 29 24.90 14.65 7.55
N GLY A 30 25.58 14.13 6.53
CA GLY A 30 26.83 13.36 6.71
C GLY A 30 27.92 14.14 7.46
N ASN A 31 27.97 15.46 7.29
CA ASN A 31 28.96 16.33 7.97
C ASN A 31 28.57 16.69 9.42
N ILE A 32 27.30 16.53 9.80
CA ILE A 32 26.77 16.85 11.14
C ILE A 32 26.68 15.56 11.99
N PHE A 33 27.23 14.47 11.49
CA PHE A 33 27.10 13.16 12.10
C PHE A 33 27.93 13.04 13.38
N ASN A 34 27.29 13.29 14.54
CA ASN A 34 27.92 13.09 15.83
C ASN A 34 27.98 11.60 16.18
N ARG A 35 29.21 11.05 16.12
CA ARG A 35 29.56 9.66 16.45
C ARG A 35 29.49 9.33 17.94
N SER A 36 29.19 10.31 18.80
CA SER A 36 29.06 10.03 20.23
C SER A 36 27.97 8.98 20.48
N VAL A 37 28.40 7.92 21.16
CA VAL A 37 27.52 6.86 21.67
C VAL A 37 26.83 7.42 22.92
N PRO A 38 25.51 7.61 22.92
CA PRO A 38 24.78 7.99 24.12
C PRO A 38 24.89 6.90 25.19
N LEU A 39 24.97 7.28 26.47
CA LEU A 39 25.05 6.34 27.60
C LEU A 39 23.78 5.49 27.77
N ASP A 40 22.64 5.95 27.24
CA ASP A 40 21.34 5.29 27.34
C ASP A 40 20.78 5.05 25.93
N ILE A 41 21.36 4.07 25.23
CA ILE A 41 20.97 3.70 23.87
C ILE A 41 20.24 2.35 23.90
N GLU A 42 19.08 2.29 23.24
CA GLU A 42 18.36 1.02 23.07
C GLU A 42 19.28 0.00 22.36
N SER A 43 19.33 -1.21 22.90
CA SER A 43 20.23 -2.27 22.44
C SER A 43 19.44 -3.52 22.05
N PHE A 44 19.76 -4.10 20.89
CA PHE A 44 19.16 -5.34 20.41
C PHE A 44 20.24 -6.34 19.98
N GLU A 45 19.96 -7.63 20.09
CA GLU A 45 20.93 -8.64 19.63
C GLU A 45 21.02 -8.65 18.10
N LYS A 46 19.88 -8.75 17.40
CA LYS A 46 19.78 -8.82 15.94
C LYS A 46 18.68 -7.91 15.42
N VAL A 47 18.97 -7.15 14.38
CA VAL A 47 18.00 -6.21 13.80
C VAL A 47 18.12 -6.08 12.29
N VAL A 48 16.98 -6.07 11.60
CA VAL A 48 16.86 -5.59 10.22
C VAL A 48 16.61 -4.09 10.23
N VAL A 49 17.41 -3.32 9.49
CA VAL A 49 17.34 -1.85 9.54
C VAL A 49 16.65 -1.27 8.31
N LEU A 50 15.45 -0.73 8.51
CA LEU A 50 14.66 0.00 7.51
C LEU A 50 14.66 1.52 7.72
N THR A 51 15.48 2.03 8.64
CA THR A 51 15.58 3.46 8.91
C THR A 51 16.15 4.20 7.70
N GLN A 52 15.64 5.42 7.47
CA GLN A 52 16.17 6.38 6.50
C GLN A 52 15.61 7.77 6.76
N GLY A 53 16.24 8.79 6.19
CA GLY A 53 15.68 10.14 6.15
C GLY A 53 14.28 10.14 5.53
N TYR A 54 13.32 10.81 6.19
CA TYR A 54 11.89 10.82 5.81
C TYR A 54 11.20 9.45 5.73
N GLY A 55 11.82 8.35 6.19
CA GLY A 55 11.23 7.01 6.11
C GLY A 55 9.94 6.83 6.92
N ASP A 56 9.51 7.83 7.69
CA ASP A 56 8.23 7.91 8.40
C ASP A 56 7.16 8.69 7.61
N SER A 57 7.45 9.06 6.38
CA SER A 57 6.45 9.59 5.45
C SER A 57 5.99 8.49 4.52
N TYR A 58 4.72 8.49 4.18
CA TYR A 58 4.08 7.37 3.50
C TYR A 58 4.83 6.92 2.23
N TYR A 59 5.13 7.86 1.33
CA TYR A 59 5.87 7.57 0.10
C TYR A 59 7.24 6.96 0.38
N HIS A 60 8.07 7.65 1.18
CA HIS A 60 9.41 7.20 1.50
C HIS A 60 9.41 5.89 2.30
N PHE A 61 8.38 5.63 3.11
CA PHE A 61 8.26 4.34 3.76
C PHE A 61 7.99 3.25 2.73
N VAL A 62 6.90 3.34 1.97
CA VAL A 62 6.44 2.27 1.07
C VAL A 62 7.44 2.03 -0.06
N VAL A 63 7.90 3.10 -0.70
CA VAL A 63 8.66 3.03 -1.95
C VAL A 63 10.16 2.79 -1.69
N GLU A 64 10.70 3.24 -0.57
CA GLU A 64 12.15 3.24 -0.32
C GLU A 64 12.55 2.42 0.91
N SER A 65 11.74 2.37 1.97
CA SER A 65 12.04 1.51 3.14
C SER A 65 11.47 0.10 3.00
N LEU A 66 10.15 -0.01 2.87
CA LEU A 66 9.41 -1.27 2.83
C LEU A 66 9.81 -2.11 1.63
N SER A 67 10.02 -1.48 0.47
CA SER A 67 10.44 -2.17 -0.76
C SER A 67 11.75 -2.93 -0.61
N ARG A 68 12.60 -2.60 0.38
CA ARG A 68 13.85 -3.33 0.67
C ARG A 68 13.65 -4.61 1.48
N LEU A 69 12.53 -4.72 2.20
CA LEU A 69 12.25 -5.84 3.09
C LEU A 69 12.16 -7.21 2.39
N PRO A 70 11.58 -7.34 1.18
CA PRO A 70 11.53 -8.62 0.45
C PRO A 70 12.89 -9.32 0.29
N VAL A 71 13.99 -8.57 0.23
CA VAL A 71 15.36 -9.12 0.09
C VAL A 71 15.77 -9.95 1.32
N VAL A 72 15.19 -9.67 2.49
CA VAL A 72 15.52 -10.31 3.77
C VAL A 72 14.29 -10.95 4.43
N LEU A 73 13.20 -11.11 3.67
CA LEU A 73 11.94 -11.54 4.25
C LEU A 73 11.97 -12.99 4.73
N ASP A 74 12.61 -13.88 3.98
CA ASP A 74 12.74 -15.29 4.35
C ASP A 74 13.57 -15.42 5.63
N VAL A 75 14.65 -14.63 5.75
CA VAL A 75 15.45 -14.54 6.98
C VAL A 75 14.59 -14.10 8.17
N LEU A 76 13.72 -13.10 8.00
CA LEU A 76 12.82 -12.64 9.07
C LEU A 76 11.76 -13.68 9.46
N LYS A 77 11.29 -14.49 8.52
CA LYS A 77 10.31 -15.56 8.76
C LYS A 77 10.94 -16.74 9.50
N GLU A 78 12.15 -17.11 9.12
CA GLU A 78 12.90 -18.21 9.75
C GLU A 78 13.46 -17.84 11.13
N ASN A 79 13.61 -16.55 11.43
CA ASN A 79 14.24 -16.05 12.67
C ASN A 79 13.32 -15.04 13.37
N PRO A 80 12.34 -15.49 14.20
CA PRO A 80 11.37 -14.62 14.86
C PRO A 80 11.98 -13.70 15.93
N ASP A 81 13.19 -14.01 16.41
CA ASP A 81 13.95 -13.20 17.37
C ASP A 81 14.50 -11.89 16.77
N ILE A 82 14.68 -11.84 15.44
CA ILE A 82 15.19 -10.66 14.75
C ILE A 82 14.16 -9.52 14.80
N GLN A 83 14.58 -8.36 15.30
CA GLN A 83 13.76 -7.14 15.37
C GLN A 83 13.80 -6.37 14.04
N VAL A 84 12.81 -5.52 13.79
CA VAL A 84 12.76 -4.64 12.61
C VAL A 84 12.77 -3.18 13.06
N ALA A 85 13.87 -2.47 12.77
CA ALA A 85 14.01 -1.06 13.12
C ALA A 85 13.44 -0.13 12.04
N VAL A 86 12.55 0.76 12.46
CA VAL A 86 11.87 1.78 11.63
C VAL A 86 12.07 3.18 12.23
N PRO A 87 12.00 4.26 11.45
CA PRO A 87 12.31 5.60 11.94
C PRO A 87 11.24 6.13 12.92
N ARG A 88 11.67 6.63 14.10
CA ARG A 88 10.79 7.28 15.09
C ARG A 88 10.74 8.79 14.89
N ARG A 89 9.81 9.26 14.05
CA ARG A 89 9.63 10.71 13.79
C ARG A 89 8.23 11.25 14.09
N ARG A 90 7.17 10.57 13.67
CA ARG A 90 5.78 11.02 13.88
C ARG A 90 4.91 9.88 14.40
N ASP A 91 4.14 10.10 15.47
CA ASP A 91 3.26 9.07 16.02
C ASP A 91 2.17 8.65 15.03
N SER A 92 1.68 9.58 14.21
CA SER A 92 0.72 9.30 13.13
C SER A 92 1.23 8.33 12.06
N SER A 93 2.53 8.07 12.00
CA SER A 93 3.11 7.12 11.04
C SER A 93 3.16 5.68 11.52
N LYS A 94 3.04 5.44 12.83
CA LYS A 94 3.24 4.12 13.42
C LYS A 94 2.27 3.08 12.89
N GLU A 95 1.00 3.46 12.80
CA GLU A 95 -0.07 2.51 12.49
C GLU A 95 0.07 1.95 11.07
N TYR A 96 0.24 2.80 10.05
CA TYR A 96 0.42 2.28 8.69
C TYR A 96 1.73 1.49 8.53
N ILE A 97 2.79 1.83 9.29
CA ILE A 97 4.06 1.09 9.28
C ILE A 97 3.87 -0.32 9.85
N TYR A 98 3.19 -0.45 10.99
CA TYR A 98 2.85 -1.76 11.55
C TYR A 98 2.09 -2.60 10.52
N GLN A 99 1.05 -2.03 9.92
CA GLN A 99 0.18 -2.74 8.98
C GLN A 99 0.94 -3.27 7.76
N PHE A 100 1.78 -2.45 7.13
CA PHE A 100 2.60 -2.90 6.00
C PHE A 100 3.57 -4.03 6.36
N LEU A 101 4.11 -4.01 7.59
CA LEU A 101 5.02 -5.04 8.07
C LEU A 101 4.26 -6.33 8.43
N GLU A 102 3.08 -6.22 9.02
CA GLU A 102 2.18 -7.35 9.31
C GLU A 102 1.75 -8.08 8.03
N LEU A 103 1.45 -7.35 6.95
CA LEU A 103 1.15 -7.94 5.63
C LEU A 103 2.29 -8.81 5.09
N LEU A 104 3.52 -8.49 5.47
CA LEU A 104 4.70 -9.27 5.08
C LEU A 104 5.02 -10.37 6.10
N GLY A 105 4.21 -10.54 7.15
CA GLY A 105 4.39 -11.55 8.20
C GLY A 105 5.31 -11.11 9.34
N VAL A 106 5.51 -9.81 9.53
CA VAL A 106 6.31 -9.26 10.65
C VAL A 106 5.36 -8.78 11.76
N ALA A 107 5.34 -9.48 12.88
CA ALA A 107 4.48 -9.16 14.02
C ALA A 107 4.81 -7.80 14.67
N ARG A 108 3.81 -7.10 15.21
CA ARG A 108 3.95 -5.74 15.78
C ARG A 108 5.01 -5.66 16.85
N GLU A 109 5.07 -6.68 17.72
CA GLU A 109 6.01 -6.80 18.82
C GLU A 109 7.47 -6.95 18.36
N ARG A 110 7.73 -7.16 17.06
CA ARG A 110 9.09 -7.17 16.49
C ARG A 110 9.52 -5.81 15.93
N VAL A 111 8.60 -4.86 15.78
CA VAL A 111 8.88 -3.55 15.18
C VAL A 111 9.38 -2.58 16.26
N ARG A 112 10.49 -1.89 15.98
CA ARG A 112 11.12 -0.93 16.88
C ARG A 112 11.20 0.43 16.22
N PHE A 113 10.48 1.40 16.76
CA PHE A 113 10.58 2.79 16.33
C PHE A 113 11.77 3.43 17.04
N VAL A 114 12.83 3.69 16.28
CA VAL A 114 14.12 4.04 16.88
C VAL A 114 14.64 5.41 16.46
N ARG A 115 15.45 6.01 17.36
CA ARG A 115 16.20 7.26 17.09
C ARG A 115 17.69 6.99 16.90
N LYS A 116 18.30 6.30 17.87
CA LYS A 116 19.66 5.75 17.85
C LYS A 116 19.61 4.38 18.53
N VAL A 117 20.35 3.42 18.01
CA VAL A 117 20.31 2.01 18.44
C VAL A 117 21.71 1.43 18.41
N HIS A 118 21.98 0.55 19.37
CA HIS A 118 23.06 -0.40 19.34
C HIS A 118 22.53 -1.78 18.91
N ALA A 119 23.26 -2.49 18.06
CA ALA A 119 22.96 -3.86 17.70
C ALA A 119 24.21 -4.74 17.64
N GLY A 120 24.11 -5.96 18.19
CA GLY A 120 25.16 -6.98 18.05
C GLY A 120 25.30 -7.46 16.60
N LEU A 121 24.18 -7.51 15.87
CA LEU A 121 24.12 -7.76 14.44
C LEU A 121 23.06 -6.86 13.77
N ALA A 122 23.49 -6.06 12.79
CA ALA A 122 22.59 -5.29 11.93
C ALA A 122 22.58 -5.86 10.51
N ILE A 123 21.41 -6.34 10.07
CA ILE A 123 21.16 -6.75 8.68
C ILE A 123 20.62 -5.52 7.95
N ILE A 124 21.37 -5.07 6.94
CA ILE A 124 21.08 -3.81 6.24
C ILE A 124 20.79 -4.12 4.77
N PRO A 125 19.50 -4.21 4.39
CA PRO A 125 19.13 -4.27 2.99
C PRO A 125 19.67 -3.06 2.22
N SER A 126 20.07 -3.26 0.96
CA SER A 126 20.66 -2.21 0.11
C SER A 126 19.81 -0.94 0.11
N SER A 127 20.43 0.20 0.41
CA SER A 127 19.74 1.49 0.46
C SER A 127 19.24 1.94 -0.91
N THR A 128 18.09 2.60 -0.96
CA THR A 128 17.57 3.26 -2.16
C THR A 128 17.92 4.75 -2.15
N VAL A 129 18.18 5.29 -3.35
CA VAL A 129 18.37 6.74 -3.51
C VAL A 129 17.04 7.44 -3.30
N CYS A 130 17.08 8.59 -2.62
CA CYS A 130 15.89 9.41 -2.38
C CYS A 130 15.16 9.72 -3.70
N PHE A 131 13.86 9.49 -3.73
CA PHE A 131 12.97 9.60 -4.90
C PHE A 131 13.35 8.69 -6.08
N ARG A 132 14.20 7.70 -5.86
CA ARG A 132 14.74 6.80 -6.89
C ARG A 132 14.81 5.38 -6.34
N ALA A 133 13.62 4.81 -6.12
CA ALA A 133 13.46 3.43 -5.72
C ALA A 133 14.18 2.47 -6.67
N ASN A 134 14.73 1.39 -6.12
CA ASN A 134 15.26 0.32 -6.94
C ASN A 134 14.09 -0.50 -7.52
N ALA A 135 14.08 -0.68 -8.84
CA ALA A 135 13.00 -1.39 -9.53
C ALA A 135 12.89 -2.87 -9.12
N ALA A 136 14.00 -3.54 -8.81
CA ALA A 136 13.98 -4.97 -8.48
C ALA A 136 13.25 -5.27 -7.15
N PRO A 137 13.56 -4.60 -6.02
CA PRO A 137 12.83 -4.79 -4.77
C PRO A 137 11.35 -4.34 -4.83
N ILE A 138 11.04 -3.29 -5.62
CA ILE A 138 9.64 -2.89 -5.89
C ILE A 138 8.89 -3.98 -6.63
N THR A 139 9.51 -4.62 -7.63
CA THR A 139 8.90 -5.75 -8.34
C THR A 139 8.67 -6.95 -7.42
N MET A 140 9.58 -7.22 -6.47
CA MET A 140 9.38 -8.28 -5.48
C MET A 140 8.19 -7.99 -4.55
N LEU A 141 8.07 -6.75 -4.06
CA LEU A 141 6.90 -6.32 -3.27
C LEU A 141 5.60 -6.44 -4.08
N ARG A 142 5.64 -6.03 -5.35
CA ARG A 142 4.52 -6.18 -6.27
C ARG A 142 4.13 -7.64 -6.44
N HIS A 143 5.09 -8.55 -6.57
CA HIS A 143 4.82 -9.98 -6.72
C HIS A 143 4.05 -10.58 -5.54
N ALA A 144 4.33 -10.13 -4.31
CA ALA A 144 3.51 -10.50 -3.16
C ALA A 144 2.05 -10.00 -3.31
N LEU A 145 1.85 -8.84 -3.95
CA LEU A 145 0.54 -8.24 -4.23
C LEU A 145 -0.16 -8.78 -5.50
N LEU A 146 0.53 -9.54 -6.36
CA LEU A 146 -0.01 -10.02 -7.66
C LEU A 146 -1.08 -11.13 -7.54
N GLN A 147 -1.32 -11.68 -6.34
CA GLN A 147 -2.25 -12.82 -6.16
C GLN A 147 -3.68 -12.52 -6.62
N VAL A 148 -4.19 -11.31 -6.35
CA VAL A 148 -5.52 -10.87 -6.82
C VAL A 148 -5.57 -10.81 -8.35
N GLN A 149 -4.50 -10.34 -8.99
CA GLN A 149 -4.45 -10.24 -10.45
C GLN A 149 -4.51 -11.63 -11.11
N GLU A 150 -3.77 -12.60 -10.58
CA GLU A 150 -3.77 -13.97 -11.12
C GLU A 150 -5.12 -14.65 -10.92
N ALA A 151 -5.77 -14.46 -9.77
CA ALA A 151 -7.11 -14.99 -9.53
C ALA A 151 -8.16 -14.40 -10.48
N LEU A 152 -8.08 -13.09 -10.78
CA LEU A 152 -8.96 -12.47 -11.77
C LEU A 152 -8.72 -13.03 -13.18
N LYS A 153 -7.46 -13.25 -13.58
CA LYS A 153 -7.15 -13.86 -14.89
C LYS A 153 -7.72 -15.27 -15.00
N LEU A 154 -7.60 -16.05 -13.92
CA LEU A 154 -8.07 -17.44 -13.87
C LEU A 154 -9.60 -17.54 -13.92
N ASN A 155 -10.30 -16.67 -13.18
CA ASN A 155 -11.76 -16.74 -13.03
C ASN A 155 -12.54 -16.00 -14.13
N PHE A 156 -11.88 -15.10 -14.87
CA PHE A 156 -12.48 -14.29 -15.93
C PHE A 156 -11.66 -14.37 -17.24
N PRO A 157 -11.46 -15.56 -17.82
CA PRO A 157 -10.60 -15.76 -18.99
C PRO A 157 -11.10 -15.05 -20.25
N GLU A 158 -12.38 -14.69 -20.31
CA GLU A 158 -12.97 -13.90 -21.39
C GLU A 158 -12.61 -12.41 -21.32
N PHE A 159 -12.07 -11.95 -20.19
CA PHE A 159 -11.64 -10.57 -19.99
C PHE A 159 -10.12 -10.45 -20.00
N ARG A 160 -9.63 -9.37 -20.63
CA ARG A 160 -8.22 -8.99 -20.53
C ARG A 160 -7.98 -8.23 -19.23
N VAL A 161 -7.39 -8.89 -18.23
CA VAL A 161 -6.96 -8.23 -16.98
C VAL A 161 -5.75 -7.34 -17.25
N VAL A 162 -5.93 -6.02 -17.11
CA VAL A 162 -4.88 -5.00 -17.30
C VAL A 162 -4.57 -4.34 -15.97
N GLU A 163 -3.29 -4.29 -15.61
CA GLU A 163 -2.85 -3.58 -14.42
C GLU A 163 -2.60 -2.11 -14.73
N PHE A 164 -3.18 -1.23 -13.91
CA PHE A 164 -2.91 0.21 -13.96
C PHE A 164 -1.85 0.58 -12.92
N SER A 165 -0.68 1.02 -13.40
CA SER A 165 0.45 1.40 -12.55
C SER A 165 0.66 2.92 -12.40
N GLY A 166 -0.17 3.74 -13.05
CA GLY A 166 0.05 5.18 -13.16
C GLY A 166 1.26 5.58 -14.04
N ALA A 167 1.97 4.62 -14.61
CA ALA A 167 3.07 4.86 -15.53
C ALA A 167 2.58 5.09 -16.97
N GLY A 168 3.26 5.97 -17.71
CA GLY A 168 2.94 6.29 -19.10
C GLY A 168 2.17 7.60 -19.27
N SER A 169 1.92 7.99 -20.53
CA SER A 169 1.22 9.24 -20.83
C SER A 169 -0.22 9.24 -20.30
N ILE A 170 -0.74 10.40 -19.89
CA ILE A 170 -2.15 10.54 -19.48
C ILE A 170 -3.11 9.96 -20.53
N ARG A 171 -2.83 10.15 -21.83
CA ARG A 171 -3.64 9.57 -22.91
C ARG A 171 -3.69 8.05 -22.86
N SER A 172 -2.54 7.40 -22.62
CA SER A 172 -2.47 5.95 -22.48
C SER A 172 -3.23 5.46 -21.24
N GLN A 173 -3.11 6.19 -20.13
CA GLN A 173 -3.83 5.88 -18.89
C GLN A 173 -5.34 5.96 -19.09
N LEU A 174 -5.86 7.08 -19.62
CA LEU A 174 -7.29 7.25 -19.87
C LEU A 174 -7.84 6.23 -20.87
N LYS A 175 -7.04 5.80 -21.86
CA LYS A 175 -7.44 4.75 -22.81
C LYS A 175 -7.70 3.40 -22.12
N ILE A 176 -6.95 3.07 -21.07
CA ILE A 176 -7.20 1.84 -20.29
C ILE A 176 -8.59 1.91 -19.65
N PHE A 177 -8.90 3.01 -18.95
CA PHE A 177 -10.19 3.20 -18.28
C PHE A 177 -11.36 3.33 -19.27
N ALA A 178 -11.16 4.01 -20.41
CA ALA A 178 -12.15 4.16 -21.47
C ALA A 178 -12.58 2.85 -22.14
N THR A 179 -11.82 1.77 -21.93
CA THR A 179 -12.13 0.43 -22.46
C THR A 179 -12.40 -0.59 -21.37
N ALA A 180 -12.43 -0.16 -20.10
CA ALA A 180 -12.62 -1.05 -18.97
C ALA A 180 -14.06 -1.58 -18.93
N SER A 181 -14.22 -2.90 -18.82
CA SER A 181 -15.51 -3.54 -18.56
C SER A 181 -15.86 -3.58 -17.08
N VAL A 182 -14.84 -3.56 -16.22
CA VAL A 182 -14.89 -3.46 -14.76
C VAL A 182 -13.57 -2.85 -14.27
N ILE A 183 -13.63 -2.07 -13.20
CA ILE A 183 -12.45 -1.50 -12.54
C ILE A 183 -12.39 -2.10 -11.14
N VAL A 184 -11.23 -2.65 -10.77
CA VAL A 184 -10.96 -3.21 -9.45
C VAL A 184 -9.70 -2.56 -8.92
N GLY A 185 -9.74 -2.01 -7.72
CA GLY A 185 -8.54 -1.43 -7.12
C GLY A 185 -8.71 -1.00 -5.67
N PRO A 186 -7.59 -0.81 -4.96
CA PRO A 186 -7.62 -0.24 -3.63
C PRO A 186 -8.10 1.22 -3.70
N HIS A 187 -8.62 1.72 -2.57
CA HIS A 187 -8.86 3.15 -2.38
C HIS A 187 -7.60 3.94 -2.72
N GLY A 188 -7.72 4.92 -3.62
CA GLY A 188 -6.60 5.77 -3.97
C GLY A 188 -6.84 6.61 -5.22
N ALA A 189 -6.00 7.64 -5.42
CA ALA A 189 -6.14 8.62 -6.49
C ALA A 189 -6.20 8.01 -7.90
N GLY A 190 -5.66 6.80 -8.11
CA GLY A 190 -5.76 6.08 -9.37
C GLY A 190 -7.20 5.81 -9.83
N LEU A 191 -8.15 5.66 -8.89
CA LEU A 191 -9.56 5.48 -9.20
C LEU A 191 -10.21 6.72 -9.83
N ALA A 192 -9.64 7.92 -9.67
CA ALA A 192 -10.18 9.14 -10.30
C ALA A 192 -10.24 9.05 -11.84
N ASN A 193 -9.39 8.23 -12.45
CA ASN A 193 -9.40 7.98 -13.90
C ASN A 193 -10.69 7.27 -14.37
N MET A 194 -11.52 6.74 -13.47
CA MET A 194 -12.80 6.15 -13.82
C MET A 194 -13.74 7.10 -14.57
N ILE A 195 -13.52 8.42 -14.44
CA ILE A 195 -14.25 9.45 -15.20
C ILE A 195 -14.14 9.28 -16.73
N ALA A 196 -13.08 8.61 -17.20
CA ALA A 196 -12.90 8.31 -18.61
C ALA A 196 -13.59 7.02 -19.06
N SER A 197 -14.17 6.24 -18.15
CA SER A 197 -14.78 4.94 -18.46
C SER A 197 -16.15 5.11 -19.08
N PRO A 198 -16.63 4.12 -19.85
CA PRO A 198 -18.01 4.10 -20.32
C PRO A 198 -19.01 4.24 -19.17
N LEU A 199 -20.20 4.78 -19.47
CA LEU A 199 -21.32 4.78 -18.54
C LEU A 199 -21.58 3.33 -18.06
N ARG A 200 -21.93 3.17 -16.78
CA ARG A 200 -22.20 1.86 -16.18
C ARG A 200 -21.01 0.90 -16.20
N THR A 201 -19.79 1.43 -16.24
CA THR A 201 -18.59 0.65 -15.90
C THR A 201 -18.64 0.36 -14.40
N PRO A 202 -18.68 -0.91 -13.97
CA PRO A 202 -18.67 -1.27 -12.57
C PRO A 202 -17.32 -0.98 -11.95
N VAL A 203 -17.33 -0.54 -10.71
CA VAL A 203 -16.13 -0.23 -9.92
C VAL A 203 -16.24 -0.98 -8.60
N LEU A 204 -15.25 -1.84 -8.33
CA LEU A 204 -15.01 -2.43 -7.02
C LEU A 204 -13.87 -1.65 -6.35
N GLU A 205 -14.25 -0.81 -5.39
CA GLU A 205 -13.29 -0.19 -4.48
C GLU A 205 -13.07 -1.10 -3.27
N ILE A 206 -11.80 -1.40 -3.00
CA ILE A 206 -11.36 -2.13 -1.81
C ILE A 206 -10.88 -1.09 -0.78
N ALA A 207 -11.62 -0.91 0.32
CA ALA A 207 -11.33 0.08 1.35
C ALA A 207 -11.91 -0.35 2.72
N PRO A 208 -11.32 0.07 3.86
CA PRO A 208 -11.96 -0.03 5.18
C PRO A 208 -13.30 0.69 5.19
N THR A 209 -14.29 0.28 5.97
CA THR A 209 -15.66 0.86 5.97
C THR A 209 -15.73 2.35 6.29
N ASN A 210 -14.80 2.89 7.08
CA ASN A 210 -14.85 4.30 7.47
C ASN A 210 -14.02 5.23 6.57
N CYS A 211 -13.40 4.71 5.51
CA CYS A 211 -12.82 5.57 4.50
C CYS A 211 -13.88 6.53 3.95
N PRO A 212 -13.58 7.84 3.79
CA PRO A 212 -14.49 8.72 3.08
C PRO A 212 -14.73 8.14 1.68
N SER A 213 -15.98 8.12 1.26
CA SER A 213 -16.39 7.59 -0.04
C SER A 213 -16.03 8.58 -1.17
N CYS A 214 -14.76 8.99 -1.25
CA CYS A 214 -14.24 10.04 -2.13
C CYS A 214 -14.59 9.79 -3.60
N PHE A 215 -14.63 8.53 -4.01
CA PHE A 215 -14.90 8.12 -5.39
C PHE A 215 -16.35 7.67 -5.61
N LEU A 216 -17.12 7.48 -4.54
CA LEU A 216 -18.54 7.16 -4.65
C LEU A 216 -19.32 8.29 -5.32
N THR A 217 -18.98 9.56 -5.05
CA THR A 217 -19.61 10.71 -5.72
C THR A 217 -19.24 10.80 -7.20
N LEU A 218 -18.09 10.27 -7.60
CA LEU A 218 -17.74 10.13 -9.02
C LEU A 218 -18.51 8.97 -9.66
N ALA A 219 -18.84 7.95 -8.88
CA ALA A 219 -19.58 6.78 -9.32
C ALA A 219 -21.11 7.00 -9.36
N VAL A 220 -21.65 7.82 -8.45
CA VAL A 220 -23.08 8.04 -8.23
C VAL A 220 -23.38 9.54 -8.25
N LYS A 221 -24.14 10.00 -9.25
CA LYS A 221 -24.71 11.34 -9.23
C LYS A 221 -26.19 11.29 -8.78
N HIS A 222 -26.40 11.73 -7.53
CA HIS A 222 -27.64 12.01 -6.78
C HIS A 222 -28.64 10.86 -6.47
N LEU A 223 -28.70 10.50 -5.19
CA LEU A 223 -29.96 10.35 -4.44
C LEU A 223 -29.77 11.03 -3.07
N ALA A 224 -30.68 11.94 -2.74
CA ALA A 224 -30.76 12.56 -1.42
C ALA A 224 -31.41 11.60 -0.41
N ASP A 225 -31.04 11.80 0.86
CA ASP A 225 -31.59 11.26 2.10
C ASP A 225 -31.24 9.81 2.53
N GLY A 226 -30.26 9.75 3.45
CA GLY A 226 -30.41 9.13 4.77
C GLY A 226 -30.59 7.61 4.87
N GLY A 227 -29.48 6.87 5.01
CA GLY A 227 -29.50 5.51 5.56
C GLY A 227 -28.23 4.70 5.25
N THR A 228 -27.43 4.41 6.26
CA THR A 228 -26.20 3.61 6.18
C THR A 228 -26.52 2.11 6.06
N THR A 229 -25.86 1.40 5.13
CA THR A 229 -25.07 0.14 5.28
C THR A 229 -25.14 -0.72 3.99
N ALA A 230 -23.97 -1.08 3.46
CA ALA A 230 -23.63 -2.20 2.55
C ALA A 230 -24.58 -2.61 1.37
N LEU A 231 -23.97 -2.73 0.19
CA LEU A 231 -24.55 -3.11 -1.11
C LEU A 231 -25.63 -2.16 -1.66
N PHE A 232 -25.20 -1.04 -2.22
CA PHE A 232 -26.07 -0.18 -3.02
C PHE A 232 -26.04 -0.59 -4.50
N VAL A 233 -26.89 -1.54 -4.88
CA VAL A 233 -27.33 -1.67 -6.28
C VAL A 233 -28.51 -0.73 -6.46
N PHE A 234 -28.26 0.54 -6.79
CA PHE A 234 -29.32 1.49 -7.10
C PHE A 234 -29.83 1.26 -8.53
N PHE A 235 -31.06 0.77 -8.67
CA PHE A 235 -31.85 0.97 -9.89
C PHE A 235 -32.83 2.12 -9.65
N SER A 236 -32.57 3.27 -10.27
CA SER A 236 -33.58 4.32 -10.36
C SER A 236 -33.40 5.15 -11.64
N THR A 237 -34.42 5.09 -12.49
CA THR A 237 -34.71 5.92 -13.67
C THR A 237 -35.76 6.98 -13.30
N PRO A 238 -35.96 8.09 -14.06
CA PRO A 238 -35.14 8.67 -15.12
C PRO A 238 -34.79 10.17 -14.93
N ARG A 239 -33.71 10.58 -15.60
CA ARG A 239 -33.19 11.94 -15.88
C ARG A 239 -32.21 12.57 -14.87
N ALA A 240 -30.99 12.05 -14.85
CA ALA A 240 -29.77 12.73 -15.34
C ALA A 240 -28.58 11.74 -15.25
N GLN A 241 -27.81 11.62 -16.33
CA GLN A 241 -26.87 10.53 -16.58
C GLN A 241 -25.50 10.72 -15.90
N LEU A 242 -25.18 9.82 -14.98
CA LEU A 242 -23.92 9.08 -14.83
C LEU A 242 -24.13 8.08 -13.69
N GLN A 243 -24.26 6.80 -14.01
CA GLN A 243 -24.50 5.74 -13.03
C GLN A 243 -23.45 4.66 -13.24
N HIS A 244 -22.32 4.77 -12.56
CA HIS A 244 -21.41 3.64 -12.39
C HIS A 244 -22.06 2.66 -11.41
N ILE A 245 -21.79 1.37 -11.57
CA ILE A 245 -22.21 0.36 -10.60
C ILE A 245 -21.09 0.27 -9.57
N TYR A 246 -21.32 0.78 -8.37
CA TYR A 246 -20.28 0.87 -7.35
C TYR A 246 -20.50 -0.15 -6.25
N ALA A 247 -19.54 -1.03 -6.03
CA ALA A 247 -19.47 -1.81 -4.82
C ALA A 247 -18.25 -1.38 -4.03
N ARG A 248 -18.46 -1.21 -2.73
CA ARG A 248 -17.40 -1.05 -1.76
C ARG A 248 -17.35 -2.31 -0.94
N HIS A 249 -16.20 -2.97 -0.95
CA HIS A 249 -15.97 -4.06 -0.03
C HIS A 249 -15.80 -3.46 1.39
N PRO A 250 -16.61 -3.83 2.40
CA PRO A 250 -16.39 -3.43 3.78
C PRO A 250 -15.20 -4.21 4.33
N GLY A 251 -14.00 -3.64 4.24
CA GLY A 251 -12.84 -4.28 4.82
C GLY A 251 -13.04 -4.57 6.32
N GLY A 252 -12.95 -5.84 6.72
CA GLY A 252 -12.95 -6.30 8.12
C GLY A 252 -14.26 -6.16 8.90
N ASN A 253 -14.30 -6.78 10.09
CA ASN A 253 -15.51 -6.89 10.93
C ASN A 253 -15.69 -5.69 11.89
N GLN A 254 -14.83 -4.68 11.85
CA GLN A 254 -14.81 -3.59 12.83
C GLN A 254 -15.14 -2.24 12.17
N TRP A 255 -16.23 -1.63 12.64
CA TRP A 255 -16.76 -0.36 12.13
C TRP A 255 -15.91 0.87 12.51
N ASN A 256 -14.81 0.68 13.25
CA ASN A 256 -13.95 1.75 13.77
C ASN A 256 -12.59 1.90 13.04
N ASP A 257 -12.35 1.16 11.97
CA ASP A 257 -11.01 1.08 11.34
C ASP A 257 -10.75 2.25 10.41
N THR A 258 -10.07 3.32 10.87
CA THR A 258 -9.74 4.56 10.10
C THR A 258 -9.34 4.31 8.63
N CYS A 259 -9.51 5.31 7.76
CA CYS A 259 -9.23 5.19 6.32
C CYS A 259 -7.76 4.81 5.97
N SER A 260 -6.91 4.77 6.99
CA SER A 260 -5.54 4.31 6.99
C SER A 260 -5.34 2.82 7.27
N PHE A 261 -6.38 2.03 7.56
CA PHE A 261 -6.27 0.58 7.76
C PHE A 261 -6.13 -0.15 6.42
N PHE A 262 -5.19 -1.09 6.33
CA PHE A 262 -5.09 -1.97 5.17
C PHE A 262 -6.00 -3.18 5.35
N TYR A 263 -6.76 -3.48 4.31
CA TYR A 263 -7.64 -4.63 4.24
C TYR A 263 -7.08 -5.57 3.16
N GLU A 264 -6.77 -6.81 3.54
CA GLU A 264 -6.46 -7.89 2.60
C GLU A 264 -7.76 -8.62 2.30
N PRO A 265 -8.46 -8.30 1.19
CA PRO A 265 -9.69 -8.98 0.88
C PRO A 265 -9.38 -10.45 0.58
N PRO A 266 -10.18 -11.40 1.10
CA PRO A 266 -10.15 -12.78 0.63
C PRO A 266 -10.28 -12.77 -0.89
N VAL A 267 -9.29 -13.35 -1.57
CA VAL A 267 -9.19 -13.32 -3.04
C VAL A 267 -10.48 -13.85 -3.69
N ASP A 268 -11.03 -14.92 -3.13
CA ASP A 268 -12.29 -15.52 -3.59
C ASP A 268 -13.48 -14.56 -3.45
N GLU A 269 -13.51 -13.76 -2.38
CA GLU A 269 -14.57 -12.77 -2.18
C GLU A 269 -14.47 -11.62 -3.17
N VAL A 270 -13.25 -11.17 -3.51
CA VAL A 270 -13.04 -10.19 -4.61
C VAL A 270 -13.57 -10.75 -5.92
N VAL A 271 -13.25 -12.01 -6.23
CA VAL A 271 -13.73 -12.69 -7.44
C VAL A 271 -15.26 -12.74 -7.47
N ASP A 272 -15.91 -13.10 -6.37
CA ASP A 272 -17.36 -13.17 -6.28
C ASP A 272 -18.03 -11.80 -6.43
N LEU A 273 -17.47 -10.76 -5.81
CA LEU A 273 -17.96 -9.39 -5.97
C LEU A 273 -17.83 -8.90 -7.41
N VAL A 274 -16.70 -9.17 -8.08
CA VAL A 274 -16.51 -8.85 -9.49
C VAL A 274 -17.52 -9.59 -10.37
N ARG A 275 -17.77 -10.88 -10.10
CA ARG A 275 -18.78 -11.68 -10.80
C ARG A 275 -20.17 -11.05 -10.66
N ASN A 276 -20.54 -10.66 -9.44
CA ASN A 276 -21.82 -10.03 -9.14
C ASN A 276 -21.98 -8.67 -9.84
N LEU A 277 -20.93 -7.84 -9.84
CA LEU A 277 -20.91 -6.57 -10.56
C LEU A 277 -21.09 -6.74 -12.07
N LEU A 278 -20.44 -7.73 -12.68
CA LEU A 278 -20.59 -8.04 -14.10
C LEU A 278 -21.99 -8.56 -14.44
N VAL A 279 -22.61 -9.37 -13.57
CA VAL A 279 -24.02 -9.78 -13.71
C VAL A 279 -24.95 -8.57 -13.65
N ALA A 280 -24.79 -7.71 -12.64
CA ALA A 280 -25.60 -6.50 -12.48
C ALA A 280 -25.46 -5.57 -13.69
N LYS A 281 -24.24 -5.42 -14.24
CA LYS A 281 -24.00 -4.69 -15.48
C LYS A 281 -24.82 -5.24 -16.64
N ARG A 282 -24.75 -6.54 -16.89
CA ARG A 282 -25.48 -7.17 -18.00
C ARG A 282 -26.99 -6.94 -17.89
N GLN A 283 -27.54 -7.03 -16.68
CA GLN A 283 -28.95 -6.74 -16.42
C GLN A 283 -29.29 -5.27 -16.70
N ALA A 284 -28.46 -4.34 -16.22
CA ALA A 284 -28.65 -2.91 -16.46
C ALA A 284 -28.59 -2.56 -17.95
N ASP A 285 -27.64 -3.14 -18.68
CA ASP A 285 -27.47 -2.93 -20.12
C ASP A 285 -28.63 -3.52 -20.93
N ALA A 286 -29.15 -4.70 -20.54
CA ALA A 286 -30.34 -5.28 -21.17
C ALA A 286 -31.63 -4.48 -20.91
N ALA A 287 -31.71 -3.75 -19.80
CA ALA A 287 -32.83 -2.90 -19.45
C ALA A 287 -32.75 -1.48 -20.04
N ALA A 288 -31.62 -1.10 -20.66
CA ALA A 288 -31.51 0.20 -21.32
C ALA A 288 -32.41 0.25 -22.56
N PRO A 289 -33.17 1.33 -22.77
CA PRO A 289 -33.78 1.55 -24.07
C PRO A 289 -32.69 1.63 -25.15
N PRO A 290 -32.95 1.08 -26.34
CA PRO A 290 -32.02 1.12 -27.47
C PRO A 290 -31.71 2.56 -27.93
#